data_AF-A0A440JYT9-F1
#
_entry.id   AF-A0A440JYT9-F1
#
_cell.length_a   1.000
_cell.length_b   1.000
_cell.length_c   1.000
_cell.angle_alpha   90.00
_cell.angle_beta   90.00
_cell.angle_gamma   90.00
#
_symmetry.space_group_name_H-M   'P 1'
#
loop_
_entity.id
_entity.type
_entity.pdbx_description
1 polymer ?
#
loop_
_entity_poly.entity_id
_entity_poly.type
_entity_poly.pdbx_seq_one_letter_code
_entity_poly.pdbx_strand_id
1 'polypeptide(L)'
;MAKHGATVLGFYTLSPAAAEFERVPEKLRKGLGRYEIGGFRLARLAVARSAHGEGLGGQLLLAAALRCIRAAAEVGGTLMFIDAKNERVAAWYRSYGALGLEDRPLSLFLPLASFAAALRLGGRL
;
A
#
# COMPACT_ATOMS: atom_id res chain seq x y z
N MET A 1 -39.89 8.46 5.57
CA MET A 1 -39.14 7.32 5.00
C MET A 1 -37.72 7.35 5.55
N ALA A 2 -37.34 6.41 6.41
CA ALA A 2 -36.00 6.37 6.99
C ALA A 2 -34.97 6.08 5.89
N LYS A 3 -33.97 6.96 5.73
CA LYS A 3 -32.79 6.68 4.90
C LYS A 3 -32.13 5.41 5.48
N HIS A 4 -32.25 4.29 4.78
CA HIS A 4 -31.35 3.16 5.01
C HIS A 4 -29.92 3.69 4.86
N GLY A 5 -29.14 3.64 5.93
CA GLY A 5 -27.74 4.10 5.93
C GLY A 5 -26.95 3.33 4.87
N ALA A 6 -26.07 4.03 4.15
CA ALA A 6 -25.18 3.38 3.19
C ALA A 6 -24.34 2.31 3.90
N THR A 7 -24.31 1.09 3.35
CA THR A 7 -23.52 -0.02 3.91
C THR A 7 -22.05 0.13 3.50
N VAL A 8 -21.13 0.08 4.48
CA VAL A 8 -19.69 0.16 4.23
C VAL A 8 -19.15 -1.22 3.84
N LEU A 9 -18.75 -1.39 2.58
CA LEU A 9 -18.22 -2.66 2.05
C LEU A 9 -16.70 -2.81 2.20
N GLY A 10 -15.99 -1.74 2.56
CA GLY A 10 -14.55 -1.80 2.81
C GLY A 10 -13.97 -0.44 3.16
N PHE A 11 -12.75 -0.44 3.69
CA PHE A 11 -12.05 0.77 4.07
C PHE A 11 -10.53 0.58 4.05
N TYR A 12 -9.80 1.69 4.10
CA TYR A 12 -8.38 1.71 4.36
C TYR A 12 -7.98 2.92 5.20
N THR A 13 -6.81 2.86 5.84
CA THR A 13 -6.24 3.97 6.61
C THR A 13 -4.78 4.19 6.27
N LEU A 14 -4.37 5.45 6.18
CA LEU A 14 -3.02 5.86 5.82
C LEU A 14 -2.42 6.77 6.90
N SER A 15 -1.10 6.68 7.08
CA SER A 15 -0.32 7.65 7.87
C SER A 15 1.04 7.89 7.21
N PRO A 16 1.67 9.06 7.38
CA PRO A 16 3.09 9.23 7.07
C PRO A 16 3.94 8.21 7.83
N ALA A 17 5.03 7.76 7.23
CA ALA A 17 5.96 6.83 7.85
C ALA A 17 7.34 6.89 7.18
N ALA A 18 8.35 6.37 7.88
CA ALA A 18 9.68 6.13 7.33
C ALA A 18 10.22 4.79 7.85
N ALA A 19 11.23 4.26 7.18
CA ALA A 19 11.98 3.11 7.63
C ALA A 19 13.49 3.38 7.55
N GLU A 20 14.24 2.87 8.52
CA GLU A 20 15.70 2.83 8.47
C GLU A 20 16.17 2.21 7.14
N PHE A 21 17.21 2.78 6.55
CA PHE A 21 17.76 2.34 5.26
C PHE A 21 18.04 0.82 5.23
N GLU A 22 18.58 0.24 6.31
CA GLU A 22 18.87 -1.20 6.43
C GLU A 22 17.62 -2.08 6.57
N ARG A 23 16.49 -1.48 6.93
CA ARG A 23 15.19 -2.17 7.08
C ARG A 23 14.33 -2.07 5.82
N VAL A 24 14.90 -1.74 4.67
CA VAL A 24 14.22 -1.71 3.37
C VAL A 24 14.90 -2.74 2.45
N PRO A 25 14.14 -3.53 1.66
CA PRO A 25 14.72 -4.49 0.73
C PRO A 25 15.75 -3.83 -0.20
N GLU A 26 16.90 -4.48 -0.40
CA GLU A 26 18.03 -3.93 -1.18
C GLU A 26 17.60 -3.38 -2.54
N LYS A 27 16.72 -4.12 -3.23
CA LYS A 27 16.14 -3.74 -4.53
C LYS A 27 15.45 -2.38 -4.53
N LEU A 28 14.93 -1.91 -3.39
CA LEU A 28 14.18 -0.65 -3.26
C LEU A 28 15.02 0.51 -2.75
N ARG A 29 16.16 0.23 -2.12
CA ARG A 29 17.07 1.24 -1.57
C ARG A 29 18.30 1.50 -2.43
N LYS A 30 18.51 0.70 -3.48
CA LYS A 30 19.60 0.87 -4.44
C LYS A 30 19.54 2.26 -5.08
N GLY A 31 20.65 3.01 -4.99
CA GLY A 31 20.77 4.36 -5.53
C GLY A 31 20.25 5.47 -4.62
N LEU A 32 19.70 5.15 -3.45
CA LEU A 32 19.35 6.13 -2.43
C LEU A 32 20.51 6.36 -1.47
N GLY A 33 20.57 7.55 -0.86
CA GLY A 33 21.51 7.81 0.22
C GLY A 33 21.19 6.99 1.47
N ARG A 34 22.18 6.81 2.35
CA ARG A 34 22.06 6.03 3.59
C ARG A 34 21.34 6.83 4.70
N TYR A 35 20.07 7.15 4.47
CA TYR A 35 19.17 7.81 5.42
C TYR A 35 17.80 7.13 5.40
N GLU A 36 16.90 7.52 6.32
CA GLU A 36 15.56 6.93 6.38
C GLU A 36 14.78 7.13 5.09
N ILE A 37 14.17 6.05 4.59
CA ILE A 37 13.37 6.11 3.37
C ILE A 37 11.94 6.43 3.77
N GLY A 38 11.46 7.59 3.32
CA GLY A 38 10.12 8.10 3.63
C GLY A 38 9.01 7.53 2.74
N GLY A 39 7.78 7.61 3.23
CA GLY A 39 6.60 7.11 2.54
C GLY A 39 5.34 7.13 3.40
N PHE A 40 4.45 6.17 3.17
CA PHE A 40 3.15 6.11 3.83
C PHE A 40 2.83 4.69 4.27
N ARG A 41 2.34 4.53 5.50
CA ARG A 41 1.88 3.23 6.00
C ARG A 41 0.42 2.99 5.65
N LEU A 42 0.13 1.86 5.02
CA LEU A 42 -1.22 1.31 4.90
C LEU A 42 -1.54 0.54 6.18
N ALA A 43 -1.97 1.26 7.21
CA ALA A 43 -2.17 0.69 8.54
C ALA A 43 -3.33 -0.32 8.58
N ARG A 44 -4.36 -0.11 7.76
CA ARG A 44 -5.50 -1.02 7.63
C ARG A 44 -5.98 -1.03 6.19
N LEU A 45 -6.37 -2.22 5.73
CA LEU A 45 -7.17 -2.44 4.53
C LEU A 45 -8.08 -3.63 4.82
N ALA A 46 -9.38 -3.43 4.68
CA ALA A 46 -10.36 -4.48 4.94
C ALA A 46 -11.56 -4.35 4.01
N VAL A 47 -12.14 -5.51 3.70
CA VAL A 47 -13.35 -5.66 2.88
C VAL A 47 -14.36 -6.47 3.69
N ALA A 48 -15.64 -6.13 3.59
CA ALA A 48 -16.74 -6.90 4.16
C ALA A 48 -16.72 -8.33 3.61
N ARG A 49 -17.00 -9.33 4.45
CA ARG A 49 -16.96 -10.75 4.04
C ARG A 49 -17.88 -11.06 2.85
N SER A 50 -19.02 -10.38 2.77
CA SER A 50 -19.97 -10.50 1.66
C SER A 50 -19.45 -10.00 0.32
N ALA A 51 -18.35 -9.24 0.28
CA ALA A 51 -17.73 -8.69 -0.92
C ALA A 51 -16.29 -9.21 -1.12
N HIS A 52 -15.90 -10.30 -0.44
CA HIS A 52 -14.60 -10.94 -0.67
C HIS A 52 -14.57 -11.63 -2.03
N GLY A 53 -13.41 -11.63 -2.69
CA GLY A 53 -13.24 -12.27 -4.01
C GLY A 53 -13.71 -11.43 -5.20
N GLU A 54 -14.46 -10.35 -4.98
CA GLU A 54 -14.99 -9.47 -6.04
C GLU A 54 -13.99 -8.38 -6.50
N GLY A 55 -12.72 -8.49 -6.12
CA GLY A 55 -11.67 -7.54 -6.49
C GLY A 55 -11.68 -6.21 -5.73
N LEU A 56 -12.65 -5.96 -4.84
CA LEU A 56 -12.76 -4.70 -4.07
C LEU A 56 -11.49 -4.39 -3.26
N GLY A 57 -10.81 -5.41 -2.71
CA GLY A 57 -9.55 -5.21 -1.97
C GLY A 57 -8.45 -4.59 -2.84
N GLY A 58 -8.31 -5.04 -4.09
CA GLY A 58 -7.36 -4.49 -5.05
C GLY A 58 -7.70 -3.06 -5.44
N GLN A 59 -9.00 -2.77 -5.61
CA GLN A 59 -9.48 -1.41 -5.90
C GLN A 59 -9.18 -0.44 -4.74
N LEU A 60 -9.36 -0.89 -3.49
CA LEU A 60 -9.02 -0.11 -2.30
C LEU A 60 -7.50 0.11 -2.19
N LEU A 61 -6.68 -0.90 -2.50
CA LEU A 61 -5.22 -0.75 -2.52
C LEU A 61 -4.79 0.28 -3.57
N LEU A 62 -5.37 0.24 -4.77
CA LEU A 62 -5.10 1.21 -5.82
C LEU A 62 -5.56 2.62 -5.44
N ALA A 63 -6.71 2.76 -4.79
CA ALA A 63 -7.20 4.04 -4.27
C ALA A 63 -6.29 4.61 -3.16
N ALA A 64 -5.77 3.74 -2.29
CA ALA A 64 -4.80 4.10 -1.27
C ALA A 64 -3.49 4.58 -1.91
N ALA A 65 -2.97 3.84 -2.88
CA ALA A 65 -1.76 4.20 -3.62
C ALA A 65 -1.90 5.53 -4.35
N LEU A 66 -3.01 5.76 -5.05
CA LEU A 66 -3.30 7.03 -5.71
C LEU A 66 -3.27 8.20 -4.72
N ARG A 67 -3.87 8.02 -3.54
CA ARG A 67 -3.88 9.05 -2.49
C ARG A 67 -2.47 9.32 -1.97
N CYS A 68 -1.64 8.28 -1.77
CA CYS A 68 -0.24 8.42 -1.41
C CYS A 68 0.59 9.11 -2.49
N ILE A 69 0.41 8.78 -3.77
CA ILE A 69 1.14 9.43 -4.89
C ILE A 69 0.84 10.92 -4.95
N ARG A 70 -0.44 11.30 -4.79
CA ARG A 70 -0.84 12.71 -4.76
C ARG A 70 -0.24 13.43 -3.56
N ALA A 71 -0.25 12.84 -2.38
CA ALA A 71 0.41 13.41 -1.21
C ALA A 71 1.94 13.52 -1.40
N ALA A 72 2.56 12.51 -2.00
CA ALA A 72 4.01 12.48 -2.24
C ALA A 72 4.50 13.60 -3.15
N ALA A 73 3.64 14.11 -4.05
CA ALA A 73 3.97 15.27 -4.89
C ALA A 73 4.22 16.54 -4.06
N GLU A 74 3.60 16.66 -2.89
CA GLU A 74 3.67 17.83 -2.02
C GLU A 74 4.68 17.65 -0.88
N VAL A 75 4.69 16.47 -0.25
CA VAL A 75 5.46 16.23 1.00
C VAL A 75 6.56 15.17 0.86
N GLY A 76 6.74 14.63 -0.35
CA GLY A 76 7.66 13.52 -0.60
C GLY A 76 7.17 12.17 -0.07
N GLY A 77 8.00 11.15 -0.25
CA GLY A 77 7.72 9.77 0.11
C GLY A 77 7.64 8.86 -1.12
N THR A 78 8.35 7.73 -1.06
CA THR A 78 8.54 6.86 -2.23
C THR A 78 7.93 5.47 -2.05
N LEU A 79 7.70 5.04 -0.82
CA LEU A 79 7.24 3.70 -0.47
C LEU A 79 5.87 3.70 0.21
N MET A 80 5.11 2.63 -0.01
CA MET A 80 4.02 2.21 0.85
C MET A 80 4.52 1.10 1.77
N PHE A 81 4.35 1.29 3.08
CA PHE A 81 4.69 0.30 4.12
C PHE A 81 3.44 -0.46 4.55
N ILE A 82 3.55 -1.78 4.66
CA ILE A 82 2.44 -2.68 5.01
C ILE A 82 2.93 -3.70 6.03
N ASP A 83 2.23 -3.81 7.15
CA ASP A 83 2.41 -4.92 8.09
C ASP A 83 1.31 -5.96 7.82
N ALA A 84 1.67 -7.04 7.14
CA ALA A 84 0.74 -8.11 6.79
C ALA A 84 0.35 -8.91 8.03
N LYS A 85 -0.96 -9.17 8.19
CA LYS A 85 -1.49 -9.90 9.35
C LYS A 85 -0.97 -11.35 9.45
N ASN A 86 -0.71 -11.98 8.31
CA ASN A 86 -0.20 -13.35 8.21
C ASN A 86 0.32 -13.62 6.80
N GLU A 87 0.92 -14.79 6.59
CA GLU A 87 1.56 -15.16 5.34
C GLU A 87 0.60 -15.17 4.14
N ARG A 88 -0.66 -15.58 4.33
CA ARG A 88 -1.69 -15.51 3.28
C ARG A 88 -1.93 -14.07 2.81
N VAL A 89 -2.01 -13.13 3.74
CA VAL A 89 -2.14 -11.70 3.43
C VAL A 89 -0.85 -11.16 2.81
N ALA A 90 0.30 -11.62 3.27
CA ALA A 90 1.58 -11.22 2.70
C ALA A 90 1.69 -11.65 1.23
N ALA A 91 1.36 -12.90 0.91
CA ALA A 91 1.30 -13.41 -0.45
C ALA A 91 0.35 -12.60 -1.34
N TRP A 92 -0.81 -12.18 -0.82
CA TRP A 92 -1.73 -11.29 -1.54
C TRP A 92 -1.10 -9.93 -1.87
N TYR A 93 -0.39 -9.28 -0.94
CA TYR A 93 0.32 -8.05 -1.26
C TYR A 93 1.51 -8.26 -2.21
N ARG A 94 2.23 -9.39 -2.11
CA ARG A 94 3.32 -9.74 -3.02
C ARG A 94 2.82 -9.95 -4.46
N SER A 95 1.59 -10.41 -4.67
CA SER A 95 1.01 -10.46 -6.02
C SER A 95 0.76 -9.07 -6.64
N TYR A 96 0.78 -8.00 -5.84
CA TYR A 96 0.81 -6.61 -6.31
C TYR A 96 2.23 -6.01 -6.39
N GLY A 97 3.26 -6.85 -6.25
CA GLY A 97 4.66 -6.43 -6.33
C GLY A 97 5.27 -5.96 -5.00
N ALA A 98 4.61 -6.20 -3.85
CA ALA A 98 5.21 -5.93 -2.56
C ALA A 98 6.44 -6.83 -2.33
N LEU A 99 7.47 -6.27 -1.70
CA LEU A 99 8.68 -6.98 -1.30
C LEU A 99 8.77 -7.06 0.22
N GLY A 100 9.17 -8.20 0.76
CA GLY A 100 9.46 -8.37 2.18
C GLY A 100 10.96 -8.40 2.46
N LEU A 101 11.33 -8.40 3.74
CA LEU A 101 12.67 -8.74 4.19
C LEU A 101 12.76 -10.23 4.52
N GLU A 102 13.96 -10.80 4.45
CA GLU A 102 14.19 -12.21 4.79
C GLU A 102 13.92 -12.51 6.27
N ASP A 103 14.38 -11.63 7.17
CA ASP A 103 14.18 -11.76 8.62
C ASP A 103 12.76 -11.35 9.06
N ARG A 104 12.05 -10.56 8.23
CA ARG A 104 10.72 -10.02 8.51
C ARG A 104 9.78 -10.15 7.30
N PRO A 105 9.34 -11.37 6.97
CA PRO A 105 8.56 -11.63 5.75
C PRO A 105 7.17 -10.98 5.75
N LEU A 106 6.64 -10.60 6.91
CA LEU A 106 5.35 -9.92 7.06
C LEU A 106 5.42 -8.40 6.97
N SER A 107 6.61 -7.80 7.07
CA SER A 107 6.81 -6.37 6.83
C SER A 107 7.12 -6.16 5.36
N LEU A 108 6.20 -5.51 4.65
CA LEU A 108 6.20 -5.39 3.22
C LEU A 108 6.35 -3.94 2.76
N PHE A 109 6.98 -3.78 1.61
CA PHE A 109 7.34 -2.51 1.00
C PHE A 109 6.88 -2.53 -0.44
N LEU A 110 6.14 -1.51 -0.85
CA LEU A 110 5.61 -1.40 -2.20
C LEU A 110 5.94 -0.01 -2.76
N PRO A 111 6.81 0.09 -3.79
CA PRO A 111 7.15 1.39 -4.37
C PRO A 111 5.91 2.04 -4.97
N LEU A 112 5.67 3.32 -4.66
CA LEU A 112 4.52 4.05 -5.21
C LEU A 112 4.57 4.09 -6.75
N ALA A 113 5.78 4.11 -7.32
CA ALA A 113 5.99 4.02 -8.77
C ALA A 113 5.40 2.74 -9.40
N SER A 114 5.30 1.63 -8.66
CA SER A 114 4.74 0.37 -9.15
C SER A 114 3.26 0.51 -9.52
N PHE A 115 2.54 1.42 -8.87
CA PHE A 115 1.13 1.69 -9.16
C PHE A 115 0.93 2.71 -10.28
N ALA A 116 1.94 3.52 -10.59
CA ALA A 116 1.82 4.64 -11.51
C ALA A 116 1.41 4.18 -12.92
N ALA A 117 1.96 3.07 -13.40
CA ALA A 117 1.59 2.50 -14.71
C ALA A 117 0.11 2.07 -14.75
N ALA A 118 -0.35 1.30 -13.76
CA ALA A 118 -1.73 0.85 -13.67
C ALA A 118 -2.72 2.02 -13.53
N LEU A 119 -2.35 3.06 -12.79
CA LEU A 119 -3.17 4.26 -12.61
C LEU A 119 -3.27 5.12 -13.87
N ARG A 120 -2.19 5.25 -14.65
CA ARG A 120 -2.20 5.95 -15.95
C ARG A 120 -3.07 5.23 -16.97
N LEU A 121 -2.96 3.90 -17.06
CA LEU A 121 -3.82 3.09 -17.95
C LEU A 121 -5.31 3.25 -17.60
N GLY A 122 -5.63 3.46 -16.32
CA GLY A 122 -7.00 3.72 -15.87
C GLY A 122 -7.46 5.18 -15.92
N GLY A 123 -6.64 6.12 -16.43
CA GLY A 123 -6.97 7.54 -16.50
C GLY A 123 -7.15 8.24 -15.15
N ARG A 124 -6.50 7.74 -14.08
CA ARG A 124 -6.66 8.26 -12.70
C ARG A 124 -5.47 9.10 -12.20
N LEU A 125 -4.39 9.13 -12.97
CA LEU A 125 -3.19 9.96 -12.80
C LEU A 125 -2.92 10.75 -14.08
#